data_AF-A0A2V0QT57-F1
#
_entry.id   AF-A0A2V0QT57-F1
#
_cell.length_a   1.000
_cell.length_b   1.000
_cell.length_c   1.000
_cell.angle_alpha   90.00
_cell.angle_beta   90.00
_cell.angle_gamma   90.00
#
_symmetry.space_group_name_H-M   'P 1'
#
loop_
_entity.id
_entity.type
_entity.pdbx_description
1 polymer ?
#
loop_
_entity_poly.entity_id
_entity_poly.type
_entity_poly.pdbx_seq_one_letter_code
_entity_poly.pdbx_strand_id
1 'polypeptide(L)'
;MIALPADLRERYMQQLEALMPRECSGLLITLDYDQSRLEGPPFSVPPTWLQAFVSGNWNITKVGEHDALHSSPKALKAGVERLDEQVYVLARKLR
;
A
#
# COMPACT_ATOMS: atom_id res chain seq x y z
N MET A 1 3.00 -2.62 -1.72
CA MET A 1 4.28 -1.96 -2.04
C MET A 1 4.08 -0.97 -3.17
N ILE A 2 4.43 0.29 -2.94
CA ILE A 2 4.30 1.37 -3.94
C ILE A 2 5.37 1.32 -5.04
N ALA A 3 6.39 0.47 -4.94
CA ALA A 3 7.43 0.31 -5.96
C ALA A 3 7.12 -0.79 -6.99
N LEU A 4 6.07 -1.59 -6.78
CA LEU A 4 5.75 -2.75 -7.62
C LEU A 4 4.43 -2.53 -8.39
N PRO A 5 4.36 -2.92 -9.67
CA PRO A 5 3.12 -3.01 -10.42
C PRO A 5 2.17 -4.04 -9.79
N ALA A 6 0.89 -3.99 -10.16
CA ALA A 6 -0.17 -4.73 -9.48
C ALA A 6 0.07 -6.26 -9.47
N ASP A 7 0.45 -6.83 -10.60
CA ASP A 7 0.72 -8.26 -10.77
C ASP A 7 1.88 -8.76 -9.90
N LEU A 8 2.96 -7.97 -9.81
CA LEU A 8 4.11 -8.30 -8.96
C LEU A 8 3.83 -8.07 -7.47
N ARG A 9 2.96 -7.12 -7.15
CA ARG A 9 2.65 -6.75 -5.76
C ARG A 9 1.97 -7.89 -5.00
N GLU A 10 1.03 -8.58 -5.62
CA GLU A 10 0.33 -9.72 -5.01
C GLU A 10 1.29 -10.89 -4.77
N ARG A 11 2.07 -11.25 -5.79
CA ARG A 11 3.11 -12.29 -5.69
C ARG A 11 4.14 -11.95 -4.61
N TYR A 12 4.53 -10.69 -4.52
CA TYR A 12 5.45 -10.22 -3.49
C TYR A 12 4.84 -10.38 -2.08
N MET A 13 3.57 -10.02 -1.89
CA MET A 13 2.90 -10.19 -0.60
C MET A 13 2.86 -11.65 -0.17
N GLN A 14 2.51 -12.56 -1.10
CA GLN A 14 2.52 -14.00 -0.84
C GLN A 14 3.92 -14.50 -0.45
N GLN A 15 4.96 -14.04 -1.16
CA GLN A 15 6.34 -14.40 -0.84
C GLN A 15 6.75 -13.88 0.54
N LEU A 16 6.38 -12.65 0.88
CA LEU A 16 6.66 -12.06 2.18
C LEU A 16 5.97 -12.87 3.30
N GLU A 17 4.71 -13.24 3.11
CA GLU A 17 3.94 -14.07 4.06
C GLU A 17 4.55 -15.46 4.29
N ALA A 18 5.12 -16.06 3.23
CA ALA A 18 5.80 -17.34 3.30
C ALA A 18 7.13 -17.27 4.08
N LEU A 19 7.80 -16.12 4.04
CA LEU A 19 9.10 -15.91 4.70
C LEU A 19 8.97 -15.40 6.15
N MET A 20 7.87 -14.73 6.49
CA MET A 20 7.70 -14.14 7.82
C MET A 20 7.31 -15.17 8.91
N PRO A 21 7.67 -14.92 10.18
CA PRO A 21 7.24 -15.74 11.32
C PRO A 21 5.72 -15.80 11.47
N ARG A 22 5.21 -16.84 12.13
CA ARG A 22 3.78 -17.01 12.42
C ARG A 22 3.23 -15.89 13.31
N GLU A 23 4.05 -15.44 14.26
CA GLU A 23 3.76 -14.30 15.14
C GLU A 23 4.61 -13.12 14.68
N CYS A 24 4.00 -12.21 13.93
CA CYS A 24 4.65 -10.97 13.53
C CYS A 24 3.65 -9.84 13.32
N SER A 25 4.17 -8.63 13.50
CA SER A 25 3.51 -7.39 13.13
C SER A 25 4.42 -6.57 12.23
N GLY A 26 3.84 -5.90 11.25
CA GLY A 26 4.57 -5.03 10.32
C GLY A 26 3.85 -3.69 10.13
N LEU A 27 4.60 -2.71 9.64
CA LEU A 27 4.06 -1.44 9.19
C LEU A 27 4.01 -1.46 7.66
N LEU A 28 2.88 -1.08 7.08
CA LEU A 28 2.71 -0.91 5.64
C LEU A 28 2.34 0.55 5.34
N ILE A 29 3.13 1.17 4.49
CA ILE A 29 2.89 2.52 3.96
C ILE A 29 2.47 2.40 2.50
N THR A 30 1.38 3.06 2.14
CA THR A 30 0.82 3.10 0.78
C THR A 30 0.55 4.52 0.34
N LEU A 31 0.42 4.73 -0.98
CA LEU A 31 -0.11 5.97 -1.55
C LEU A 31 -1.42 5.67 -2.25
N ASP A 32 -2.44 6.52 -2.09
CA ASP A 32 -3.71 6.46 -2.81
C ASP A 32 -3.88 7.74 -3.65
N TYR A 33 -3.95 7.56 -4.96
CA TYR A 33 -4.18 8.61 -5.95
C TYR A 33 -4.77 8.01 -7.24
N ASP A 34 -5.24 8.86 -8.15
CA ASP A 34 -5.69 8.43 -9.49
C ASP A 34 -4.51 7.91 -10.32
N GLN A 35 -4.38 6.57 -10.37
CA GLN A 35 -3.30 5.87 -11.06
C GLN A 35 -3.19 6.22 -12.55
N SER A 36 -4.28 6.70 -13.19
CA SER A 36 -4.26 7.09 -14.60
C SER A 36 -3.42 8.34 -14.88
N ARG A 37 -3.14 9.14 -13.85
CA ARG A 37 -2.35 10.38 -13.95
C ARG A 37 -0.85 10.13 -13.90
N LEU A 38 -0.43 9.08 -13.22
CA LEU A 38 0.97 8.77 -13.00
C LEU A 38 1.18 7.25 -13.08
N GLU A 39 1.91 6.77 -14.08
CA GLU A 39 2.16 5.34 -14.32
C GLU A 39 2.98 4.66 -13.21
N GLY A 40 3.68 5.44 -12.39
CA GLY A 40 4.52 4.96 -11.29
C GLY A 40 5.98 4.68 -11.69
N PRO A 41 6.84 4.22 -10.75
CA PRO A 41 6.61 4.35 -9.31
C PRO A 41 6.62 5.83 -8.85
N PRO A 42 6.02 6.12 -7.68
CA PRO A 42 5.25 5.18 -6.87
C PRO A 42 3.92 4.81 -7.55
N PHE A 43 3.44 3.58 -7.34
CA PHE A 43 2.12 3.10 -7.76
C PHE A 43 1.11 3.32 -6.64
N SER A 44 -0.13 3.64 -7.04
CA SER A 44 -1.29 3.70 -6.17
C SER A 44 -1.65 2.31 -5.62
N VAL A 45 -1.94 2.27 -4.32
CA VAL A 45 -2.38 1.09 -3.59
C VAL A 45 -3.58 1.50 -2.74
N PRO A 46 -4.81 1.44 -3.29
CA PRO A 46 -5.98 1.90 -2.58
C PRO A 46 -6.34 0.96 -1.40
N PRO A 47 -7.07 1.45 -0.38
CA PRO A 47 -7.53 0.63 0.74
C PRO A 47 -8.29 -0.63 0.31
N THR A 48 -9.04 -0.56 -0.79
CA THR A 48 -9.81 -1.68 -1.34
C THR A 48 -8.92 -2.86 -1.75
N TRP A 49 -7.71 -2.60 -2.26
CA TRP A 49 -6.75 -3.65 -2.59
C TRP A 49 -6.27 -4.38 -1.33
N LEU A 50 -6.02 -3.65 -0.23
CA LEU A 50 -5.65 -4.26 1.05
C LEU A 50 -6.76 -5.16 1.57
N GLN A 51 -8.01 -4.70 1.49
CA GLN A 51 -9.16 -5.51 1.90
C GLN A 51 -9.32 -6.77 1.04
N ALA A 52 -9.12 -6.66 -0.27
CA ALA A 52 -9.27 -7.80 -1.18
C ALA A 52 -8.13 -8.83 -1.06
N PHE A 53 -6.88 -8.40 -0.91
CA PHE A 53 -5.71 -9.29 -1.07
C PHE A 53 -4.90 -9.55 0.20
N VAL A 54 -5.04 -8.70 1.23
CA VAL A 54 -4.21 -8.79 2.45
C VAL A 54 -5.04 -9.22 3.67
N SER A 55 -6.31 -8.85 3.74
CA SER A 55 -7.16 -9.06 4.94
C SER A 55 -7.39 -10.54 5.30
N GLY A 56 -7.17 -11.47 4.37
CA GLY A 56 -7.32 -12.91 4.62
C GLY A 56 -6.37 -13.44 5.70
N ASN A 57 -5.11 -12.96 5.69
CA ASN A 57 -4.05 -13.44 6.60
C ASN A 57 -3.67 -12.42 7.68
N TRP A 58 -4.11 -11.17 7.54
CA TRP A 58 -3.71 -10.06 8.39
C TRP A 58 -4.91 -9.33 8.97
N ASN A 59 -4.78 -8.89 10.22
CA ASN A 59 -5.56 -7.80 10.76
C ASN A 59 -4.93 -6.49 10.30
N ILE A 60 -5.72 -5.63 9.66
CA ILE A 60 -5.26 -4.38 9.05
C ILE A 60 -5.85 -3.21 9.84
N THR A 61 -5.00 -2.44 10.49
CA THR A 61 -5.41 -1.26 11.25
C THR A 61 -4.80 -0.02 10.63
N LYS A 62 -5.62 0.91 10.12
CA LYS A 62 -5.13 2.22 9.68
C LYS A 62 -4.74 3.03 10.92
N VAL A 63 -3.52 3.54 10.93
CA VAL A 63 -2.96 4.32 12.06
C VAL A 63 -2.58 5.74 11.67
N GLY A 64 -2.56 6.05 10.37
CA GLY A 64 -2.27 7.39 9.89
C GLY A 64 -2.73 7.62 8.46
N GLU A 65 -2.94 8.90 8.14
CA GLU A 65 -3.09 9.42 6.78
C GLU A 65 -2.46 10.80 6.72
N HIS A 66 -1.82 11.11 5.59
CA HIS A 66 -1.19 12.39 5.35
C HIS A 66 -1.37 12.79 3.88
N ASP A 67 -1.81 14.03 3.62
CA ASP A 67 -1.78 14.59 2.28
C ASP A 67 -0.32 14.83 1.87
N ALA A 68 0.15 14.04 0.92
CA ALA A 68 1.52 14.08 0.42
C ALA A 68 1.61 14.70 -0.99
N LEU A 69 0.53 15.30 -1.51
CA LEU A 69 0.50 15.88 -2.86
C LEU A 69 1.54 16.98 -3.02
N HIS A 70 1.57 17.93 -2.09
CA HIS A 70 2.50 19.07 -2.14
C HIS A 70 3.96 18.67 -1.90
N SER A 71 4.19 17.50 -1.33
CA SER A 71 5.51 16.90 -1.12
C SER A 71 6.01 16.15 -2.36
N SER A 72 5.18 15.98 -3.40
CA SER A 72 5.51 15.24 -4.62
C SER A 72 5.45 16.13 -5.87
N PRO A 73 6.55 16.79 -6.25
CA PRO A 73 6.62 17.57 -7.49
C PRO A 73 6.29 16.75 -8.74
N LYS A 74 6.57 15.44 -8.72
CA LYS A 74 6.24 14.52 -9.81
C LYS A 74 4.72 14.36 -9.95
N ALA A 75 4.00 14.21 -8.85
CA ALA A 75 2.55 14.07 -8.85
C ALA A 75 1.87 15.35 -9.33
N LEU A 76 2.32 16.52 -8.84
CA LEU A 76 1.82 17.82 -9.30
C LEU A 76 2.02 18.01 -10.81
N LYS A 77 3.20 17.70 -11.35
CA LYS A 77 3.49 17.78 -12.79
C LYS A 77 2.65 16.81 -13.62
N ALA A 78 2.28 15.69 -13.03
CA ALA A 78 1.45 14.66 -13.66
C ALA A 78 -0.06 14.98 -13.60
N GLY A 79 -0.46 16.10 -12.98
CA GLY A 79 -1.85 16.49 -12.84
C GLY A 79 -2.62 15.64 -11.84
N VAL A 80 -1.93 15.06 -10.86
CA VAL A 80 -2.59 14.40 -9.73
C VAL A 80 -3.22 15.48 -8.84
N GLU A 81 -4.51 15.33 -8.55
CA GLU A 81 -5.27 16.30 -7.74
C GLU A 81 -5.37 15.90 -6.25
N ARG A 82 -5.13 14.63 -5.92
CA ARG A 82 -5.14 14.08 -4.57
C ARG A 82 -4.07 12.99 -4.46
N LEU A 83 -3.27 13.03 -3.40
CA LEU A 83 -2.30 11.98 -3.10
C LEU A 83 -2.24 11.79 -1.59
N ASP A 84 -2.85 10.71 -1.11
CA ASP A 84 -2.92 10.38 0.30
C ASP A 84 -1.90 9.31 0.63
N GLU A 85 -0.92 9.62 1.48
CA GLU A 85 -0.10 8.60 2.13
C GLU A 85 -0.89 7.97 3.28
N GLN A 86 -0.96 6.65 3.30
CA GLN A 86 -1.72 5.92 4.31
C GLN A 86 -0.81 4.92 5.03
N VAL A 87 -0.93 4.89 6.35
CA VAL A 87 -0.09 4.06 7.22
C VAL A 87 -0.96 3.03 7.92
N TYR A 88 -0.56 1.77 7.80
CA TYR A 88 -1.26 0.63 8.36
C TYR A 88 -0.34 -0.20 9.24
N VAL A 89 -0.86 -0.65 10.38
CA VAL A 89 -0.29 -1.76 11.13
C VAL A 89 -0.95 -3.05 10.63
N LEU A 90 -0.12 -4.01 10.23
CA LEU A 90 -0.52 -5.36 9.86
C LEU A 90 -0.12 -6.30 10.98
N ALA A 91 -1.09 -6.99 11.59
CA ALA A 91 -0.82 -8.05 12.58
C ALA A 91 -1.26 -9.40 12.00
N ARG A 92 -0.34 -10.38 11.97
CA ARG A 92 -0.65 -11.70 11.40
C ARG A 92 -1.71 -12.40 12.24
N LYS A 93 -2.73 -12.96 11.59
CA LYS A 93 -3.76 -13.75 12.27
C LYS A 93 -3.18 -15.09 12.71
N LEU A 94 -3.34 -15.42 13.98
CA LEU A 94 -3.07 -16.76 14.48
C LEU A 94 -4.20 -17.67 13.99
N ARG A 95 -3.85 -18.66 13.19
CA ARG A 95 -4.75 -19.72 12.76
C ARG A 95 -4.56 -20.94 13.65
#